data_AF-A0A959DVV9-F1
#
_entry.id   AF-A0A959DVV9-F1
#
_cell.length_a   1.000
_cell.length_b   1.000
_cell.length_c   1.000
_cell.angle_alpha   90.00
_cell.angle_beta   90.00
_cell.angle_gamma   90.00
#
_symmetry.space_group_name_H-M   'P 1'
#
loop_
_entity.id
_entity.type
_entity.pdbx_description
1 polymer ?
#
loop_
_entity_poly.entity_id
_entity_poly.type
_entity_poly.pdbx_seq_one_letter_code
_entity_poly.pdbx_strand_id
1 'polypeptide(L)' 'MIVAKTFKWEAAHRLPWHSGKCRHLHGHSYKMTIEFEGEQDSHGFV' A
#
# COMPACT_ATOMS: atom_id res chain seq x y z
N MET A 1 -18.80 3.98 8.76
CA MET A 1 -18.36 2.57 8.62
C MET A 1 -17.04 2.56 7.87
N ILE A 2 -16.10 1.67 8.20
CA ILE A 2 -14.84 1.54 7.46
C ILE A 2 -14.85 0.24 6.66
N VAL A 3 -14.59 0.33 5.35
CA VAL A 3 -14.31 -0.83 4.48
C VAL A 3 -12.88 -0.76 3.96
N ALA A 4 -12.22 -1.90 3.84
CA ALA A 4 -10.81 -1.95 3.49
C ALA A 4 -10.50 -3.01 2.43
N LYS A 5 -9.54 -2.72 1.55
CA LYS A 5 -9.00 -3.68 0.59
C LYS A 5 -7.47 -3.67 0.62
N THR A 6 -6.89 -4.86 0.77
CA THR A 6 -5.45 -5.04 0.68
C THR A 6 -5.03 -5.48 -0.73
N PHE A 7 -4.01 -4.81 -1.26
CA PHE A 7 -3.31 -5.15 -2.49
C PHE A 7 -1.88 -5.58 -2.18
N LYS A 8 -1.35 -6.50 -3.00
CA LYS A 8 0.03 -6.96 -2.94
C LYS A 8 0.65 -6.83 -4.33
N TRP A 9 1.91 -6.42 -4.39
CA TRP A 9 2.66 -6.34 -5.65
C TRP A 9 4.16 -6.45 -5.40
N GLU A 10 4.89 -6.83 -6.44
CA GLU A 10 6.35 -6.91 -6.43
C GLU A 10 6.93 -5.69 -7.15
N ALA A 11 7.88 -4.99 -6.52
CA ALA A 11 8.54 -3.85 -7.16
C ALA A 11 9.99 -3.68 -6.68
N ALA A 12 10.82 -3.13 -7.57
CA ALA A 12 12.19 -2.73 -7.28
C ALA A 12 12.31 -1.21 -7.10
N HIS A 13 13.20 -0.78 -6.20
CA HIS A 13 13.49 0.63 -5.95
C HIS A 13 14.90 0.83 -5.36
N ARG A 14 15.28 2.08 -5.15
CA ARG A 14 16.47 2.47 -4.39
C ARG A 14 16.21 3.77 -3.64
N LEU A 15 16.89 3.96 -2.51
CA LEU A 15 16.85 5.19 -1.71
C LEU A 15 18.19 5.94 -1.86
N PRO A 16 18.33 6.88 -2.82
CA PRO A 16 19.64 7.36 -3.29
C PRO A 16 20.57 7.92 -2.21
N TRP A 17 20.01 8.51 -1.15
CA TRP A 17 20.76 9.16 -0.06
C TRP A 17 20.80 8.35 1.24
N HIS A 18 20.40 7.08 1.20
CA HIS A 18 20.41 6.23 2.38
C HIS A 18 21.85 5.77 2.73
N SER A 19 22.26 5.88 3.99
CA SER A 19 23.63 5.54 4.42
C SER A 19 23.95 4.04 4.29
N GLY A 20 22.95 3.19 4.48
CA GLY A 20 23.08 1.72 4.43
C GLY A 20 22.80 1.07 3.06
N LYS A 21 22.53 -0.24 3.09
CA LYS A 21 22.35 -1.09 1.89
C LYS A 21 21.21 -0.65 0.96
N CYS A 22 20.18 0.02 1.48
CA CYS A 22 19.01 0.46 0.70
C CYS A 22 19.31 1.51 -0.38
N ARG A 23 20.52 2.09 -0.43
CA ARG A 23 20.96 2.96 -1.54
C ARG A 23 21.12 2.22 -2.87
N HIS A 24 21.35 0.92 -2.81
CA HIS A 24 21.47 0.08 -4.00
C HIS A 24 20.07 -0.31 -4.50
N LEU A 25 19.96 -0.63 -5.79
CA LEU A 25 18.74 -1.19 -6.36
C LEU A 25 18.43 -2.52 -5.67
N HIS A 26 17.23 -2.63 -5.13
CA HIS A 26 16.70 -3.82 -4.46
C HIS A 26 15.18 -3.86 -4.62
N GLY A 27 14.51 -4.92 -4.19
CA GLY A 27 13.05 -5.04 -4.31
C GLY A 27 12.37 -5.54 -3.05
N HIS A 28 11.05 -5.44 -3.05
CA HIS A 28 10.17 -5.88 -1.96
C HIS A 28 8.87 -6.47 -2.52
N SER A 29 8.28 -7.37 -1.75
CA SER A 29 6.88 -7.76 -1.86
C SER A 29 6.04 -6.77 -1.05
N TYR A 30 5.55 -5.74 -1.72
CA TYR A 30 4.79 -4.65 -1.12
C TYR A 30 3.36 -5.09 -0.76
N LYS A 31 2.81 -4.45 0.27
CA LYS A 31 1.43 -4.61 0.72
C LYS A 31 0.87 -3.22 1.06
N MET A 32 -0.30 -2.88 0.52
CA MET A 32 -1.03 -1.66 0.85
C MET A 32 -2.47 -2.00 1.17
N THR A 33 -2.97 -1.45 2.27
CA THR A 33 -4.40 -1.48 2.60
C THR A 33 -4.97 -0.10 2.28
N ILE A 34 -6.01 -0.07 1.45
CA ILE A 34 -6.80 1.12 1.17
C ILE A 34 -8.07 1.03 2.00
N GLU A 35 -8.38 2.09 2.74
CA GLU A 35 -9.54 2.18 3.62
C GLU A 35 -10.46 3.30 3.13
N PHE A 36 -11.76 3.04 3.15
CA PHE A 36 -12.81 4.02 2.88
C PHE A 36 -13.69 4.14 4.11
N GLU A 37 -13.99 5.37 4.51
CA GLU A 37 -14.89 5.68 5.61
C GLU A 37 -16.12 6.43 5.07
N GLY A 38 -17.32 5.92 5.39
CA GLY A 38 -18.56 6.52 4.94
C GLY A 38 -19.80 5.92 5.59
N GLU A 39 -20.95 6.54 5.33
CA GLU A 39 -22.25 5.93 5.58
C GLU A 39 -22.56 4.93 4.47
N GLN A 40 -23.31 3.88 4.80
CA GLN A 40 -23.78 2.96 3.77
C GLN A 40 -24.86 3.62 2.93
N ASP A 41 -24.79 3.45 1.62
CA ASP A 41 -25.88 3.82 0.72
C ASP A 41 -27.06 2.83 0.81
N SER A 42 -28.13 3.08 0.06
CA SER A 42 -29.33 2.22 0.04
C SER A 42 -29.07 0.81 -0.50
N HIS A 43 -27.91 0.57 -1.10
CA HIS A 43 -27.49 -0.72 -1.63
C HIS A 43 -26.47 -1.41 -0.71
N GLY A 44 -26.13 -0.82 0.44
CA GLY A 44 -25.21 -1.37 1.42
C GLY A 44 -23.73 -1.17 1.08
N PHE A 45 -23.40 -0.31 0.12
CA PHE A 45 -22.01 0.07 -0.16
C PHE A 45 -21.58 1.23 0.71
N VAL A 46 -20.32 1.17 1.13
CA VAL A 46 -19.57 2.30 1.71
C VAL A 46 -18.71 2.89 0.62
#